data_AF-A0A7S2VPZ5-F1
#
_entry.id   AF-A0A7S2VPZ5-F1
#
_cell.length_a   1.000
_cell.length_b   1.000
_cell.length_c   1.000
_cell.angle_alpha   90.00
_cell.angle_beta   90.00
_cell.angle_gamma   90.00
#
_symmetry.space_group_name_H-M   'P 1'
#
loop_
_entity.id
_entity.type
_entity.pdbx_description
1 polymer ?
#
loop_
_entity_poly.entity_id
_entity_poly.type
_entity_poly.pdbx_seq_one_letter_code
_entity_poly.pdbx_strand_id
1 'polypeptide(L)'
;KGLLGLGLAGAPGNYEPLNGSGSYAPKPVGMSEETEAELRAEALLIEEPDSGVLLASGFGRHWPDARGVFLSADRRVRARVNEEDHLQIEVVEEGQDLSGAFA
;
A
#
# COMPACT_ATOMS: atom_id res chain seq x y z
N LYS A 1 -17.39 -6.48 0.68
CA LYS A 1 -17.20 -5.43 -0.35
C LYS A 1 -16.12 -4.50 0.20
N GLY A 2 -14.85 -4.78 -0.13
CA GLY A 2 -13.67 -4.14 0.51
C GLY A 2 -13.29 -2.82 -0.15
N LEU A 3 -12.00 -2.45 -0.10
CA LEU A 3 -11.44 -1.24 -0.72
C LEU A 3 -11.93 -0.99 -2.17
N LEU A 4 -12.13 -2.07 -2.94
CA LEU A 4 -12.68 -2.06 -4.30
C LEU A 4 -14.16 -1.61 -4.40
N GLY A 5 -14.86 -1.51 -3.27
CA GLY A 5 -16.27 -1.15 -3.15
C GLY A 5 -16.51 0.21 -2.49
N LEU A 6 -15.47 1.01 -2.22
CA LEU A 6 -15.55 2.35 -1.63
C LEU A 6 -16.17 3.41 -2.55
N GLY A 7 -16.84 3.04 -3.65
CA GLY A 7 -17.42 4.01 -4.56
C GLY A 7 -16.38 4.87 -5.29
N LEU A 8 -15.11 4.42 -5.35
CA LEU A 8 -14.10 4.90 -6.32
C LEU A 8 -14.46 4.43 -7.74
N ALA A 9 -15.72 4.58 -8.13
CA ALA A 9 -16.23 4.36 -9.47
C ALA A 9 -15.63 5.45 -10.39
N GLY A 10 -14.36 5.29 -10.73
CA GLY A 10 -13.61 6.26 -11.51
C GLY A 10 -12.09 6.14 -11.44
N ALA A 11 -11.54 5.52 -10.39
CA ALA A 11 -10.09 5.34 -10.25
C ALA A 11 -9.72 3.86 -10.41
N PRO A 12 -9.53 3.35 -11.65
CA PRO A 12 -8.87 2.05 -11.84
C PRO A 12 -7.55 2.08 -11.08
N GLY A 13 -7.17 1.00 -10.40
CA GLY A 13 -5.96 0.98 -9.59
C GLY A 13 -5.44 -0.43 -9.40
N ASN A 14 -4.16 -0.54 -9.06
CA ASN A 14 -3.47 -1.81 -8.92
C ASN A 14 -3.07 -2.02 -7.46
N TYR A 15 -3.22 -3.26 -7.00
CA TYR A 15 -2.66 -3.70 -5.74
C TYR A 15 -1.32 -4.41 -6.00
N GLU A 16 -0.28 -3.93 -5.33
CA GLU A 16 1.09 -4.40 -5.34
C GLU A 16 1.41 -5.05 -3.99
N PRO A 17 1.25 -6.38 -3.84
CA PRO A 17 1.70 -7.08 -2.65
C PRO A 17 3.23 -6.99 -2.53
N LEU A 18 3.75 -6.95 -1.30
CA LEU A 18 5.20 -6.92 -1.07
C LEU A 18 5.93 -8.05 -1.80
N ASN A 19 7.15 -7.77 -2.25
CA ASN A 19 8.00 -8.75 -2.92
C ASN A 19 8.19 -9.98 -2.03
N GLY A 20 8.05 -11.18 -2.60
CA GLY A 20 8.10 -12.44 -1.88
C GLY A 20 6.81 -12.85 -1.17
N SER A 21 5.76 -12.02 -1.21
CA SER A 21 4.45 -12.34 -0.60
C SER A 21 3.71 -13.40 -1.40
N GLY A 22 3.26 -14.45 -0.71
CA GLY A 22 2.44 -15.53 -1.26
C GLY A 22 0.94 -15.34 -1.02
N SER A 23 0.54 -14.24 -0.39
CA SER A 23 -0.82 -14.07 0.15
C SER A 23 -1.85 -13.53 -0.85
N TYR A 24 -1.46 -13.23 -2.10
CA TYR A 24 -2.34 -12.63 -3.10
C TYR A 24 -2.36 -13.46 -4.39
N ALA A 25 -3.46 -14.18 -4.63
CA ALA A 25 -3.54 -15.16 -5.72
C ALA A 25 -3.19 -14.63 -7.13
N PRO A 26 -3.54 -13.38 -7.51
CA PRO A 26 -3.12 -12.83 -8.81
C PRO A 26 -1.62 -12.55 -8.95
N LYS A 27 -0.88 -12.40 -7.84
CA LYS A 27 0.57 -12.18 -7.80
C LYS A 27 1.19 -13.06 -6.70
N PRO A 28 1.38 -14.37 -6.98
CA PRO A 28 1.71 -15.37 -5.97
C PRO A 28 3.13 -15.27 -5.40
N VAL A 29 3.95 -14.34 -5.89
CA VAL A 29 5.32 -14.08 -5.42
C VAL A 29 5.54 -12.61 -5.08
N GLY A 30 4.46 -11.82 -4.96
CA GLY A 30 4.57 -10.38 -4.72
C GLY A 30 4.72 -9.54 -5.98
N MET A 31 5.04 -8.26 -5.77
CA MET A 31 5.50 -7.33 -6.80
C MET A 31 6.89 -7.70 -7.33
N SER A 32 7.27 -7.15 -8.49
CA SER A 32 8.63 -7.30 -9.02
C SER A 32 9.63 -6.42 -8.26
N GLU A 33 10.92 -6.74 -8.37
CA GLU A 33 12.00 -5.89 -7.82
C GLU A 33 12.00 -4.48 -8.42
N GLU A 34 11.60 -4.34 -9.69
CA GLU A 34 11.45 -3.04 -10.35
C GLU A 34 10.35 -2.20 -9.69
N THR A 35 9.16 -2.77 -9.51
CA THR A 35 8.06 -2.09 -8.81
C THR A 35 8.42 -1.78 -7.36
N GLU A 36 9.11 -2.67 -6.67
CA GLU A 36 9.59 -2.42 -5.31
C GLU A 36 10.56 -1.23 -5.27
N ALA A 37 11.49 -1.14 -6.22
CA ALA A 37 12.43 -0.02 -6.33
C ALA A 37 11.72 1.30 -6.65
N GLU A 38 10.71 1.29 -7.53
CA GLU A 38 9.86 2.45 -7.82
C GLU A 38 9.12 2.94 -6.58
N LEU A 39 8.43 2.04 -5.87
CA LEU A 39 7.71 2.38 -4.65
C LEU A 39 8.64 2.90 -3.54
N ARG A 40 9.87 2.36 -3.44
CA ARG A 40 10.88 2.86 -2.51
C ARG A 40 11.33 4.26 -2.89
N ALA A 41 11.57 4.53 -4.17
CA ALA A 41 11.96 5.86 -4.66
C ALA A 41 10.88 6.92 -4.41
N GLU A 42 9.61 6.52 -4.41
CA GLU A 42 8.46 7.38 -4.11
C GLU A 42 8.10 7.47 -2.61
N ALA A 43 8.87 6.79 -1.73
CA ALA A 43 8.59 6.69 -0.29
C ALA A 43 7.20 6.09 0.02
N LEU A 44 6.74 5.15 -0.82
CA LEU A 44 5.47 4.45 -0.68
C LEU A 44 5.60 2.99 -0.27
N LEU A 45 6.81 2.41 -0.41
CA LEU A 45 7.07 1.03 -0.02
C LEU A 45 6.91 0.84 1.50
N ILE A 46 6.30 -0.28 1.88
CA ILE A 46 6.26 -0.74 3.28
C ILE A 46 7.58 -1.45 3.56
N GLU A 47 8.35 -0.95 4.54
CA GLU A 47 9.62 -1.54 4.95
C GLU A 47 9.44 -2.49 6.14
N GLU A 48 10.30 -3.50 6.24
CA GLU A 48 10.25 -4.47 7.35
C GLU A 48 10.51 -3.74 8.68
N PRO A 49 9.68 -3.95 9.73
CA PRO A 49 9.87 -3.26 10.99
C PRO A 49 11.17 -3.73 11.66
N ASP A 50 12.06 -2.79 11.97
CA ASP A 50 13.34 -3.04 12.66
C ASP A 50 13.32 -2.57 14.13
N SER A 51 12.35 -1.74 14.49
CA SER A 51 12.19 -1.21 15.85
C SER A 51 11.81 -2.30 16.85
N GLY A 52 12.54 -2.35 17.97
CA GLY A 52 12.27 -3.29 19.06
C GLY A 52 10.84 -3.18 19.61
N VAL A 53 10.23 -1.99 19.60
CA VAL A 53 8.84 -1.79 20.06
C VAL A 53 7.84 -2.42 19.09
N LEU A 54 8.04 -2.24 17.78
CA LEU A 54 7.16 -2.80 16.75
C LEU A 54 7.26 -4.32 16.71
N LEU A 55 8.49 -4.84 16.76
CA LEU A 55 8.74 -6.28 16.81
C LEU A 55 8.13 -6.92 18.06
N ALA A 56 8.30 -6.31 19.25
CA ALA A 56 7.69 -6.78 20.49
C ALA A 56 6.15 -6.72 20.47
N SER A 57 5.58 -5.77 19.72
CA SER A 57 4.13 -5.64 19.50
C SER A 57 3.59 -6.61 18.44
N GLY A 58 4.46 -7.41 17.81
CA GLY A 58 4.09 -8.46 16.86
C GLY A 58 3.89 -7.97 15.42
N PHE A 59 4.40 -6.78 15.09
CA PHE A 59 4.26 -6.18 13.76
C PHE A 59 5.13 -6.86 12.71
N GLY A 60 6.18 -7.60 13.07
CA GLY A 60 7.00 -8.35 12.12
C GLY A 60 6.48 -9.76 11.80
N ARG A 61 5.36 -10.19 12.41
CA ARG A 61 4.88 -11.57 12.22
C ARG A 61 4.43 -11.81 10.78
N HIS A 62 4.80 -12.97 10.24
CA HIS A 62 4.43 -13.44 8.91
C HIS A 62 4.87 -12.50 7.77
N TRP A 63 5.87 -11.64 7.99
CA TRP A 63 6.42 -10.80 6.94
C TRP A 63 6.93 -11.66 5.75
N PRO A 64 6.68 -11.28 4.48
CA PRO A 64 5.96 -10.09 3.99
C PRO A 64 4.47 -10.33 3.67
N ASP A 65 3.91 -11.47 4.08
CA ASP A 65 2.56 -11.89 3.68
C ASP A 65 1.46 -10.94 4.18
N ALA A 66 0.41 -10.84 3.36
CA ALA A 66 -0.78 -10.00 3.53
C ALA A 66 -0.51 -8.48 3.51
N ARG A 67 0.69 -8.05 3.11
CA ARG A 67 1.09 -6.64 3.03
C ARG A 67 1.24 -6.18 1.59
N GLY A 68 0.96 -4.91 1.34
CA GLY A 68 1.14 -4.32 0.02
C GLY A 68 0.63 -2.90 -0.09
N VAL A 69 0.80 -2.34 -1.28
CA VAL A 69 0.43 -0.96 -1.61
C VAL A 69 -0.63 -0.99 -2.71
N PHE A 70 -1.70 -0.21 -2.53
CA PHE A 70 -2.64 0.10 -3.60
C PHE A 70 -2.32 1.48 -4.19
N LEU A 71 -2.36 1.59 -5.52
CA LEU A 71 -2.23 2.84 -6.25
C LEU A 71 -3.39 3.00 -7.23
N SER A 72 -4.08 4.13 -7.18
CA SER A 72 -4.96 4.55 -8.27
C SER A 72 -4.16 4.85 -9.54
N ALA A 73 -4.80 4.76 -10.70
CA ALA A 73 -4.18 4.99 -12.01
C ALA A 73 -3.66 6.42 -12.17
N ASP A 74 -4.32 7.39 -11.53
CA ASP A 74 -3.88 8.79 -11.45
C ASP A 74 -2.90 9.05 -10.29
N ARG A 75 -2.55 8.02 -9.50
CA ARG A 75 -1.65 8.06 -8.34
C ARG A 75 -2.05 9.04 -7.23
N ARG A 76 -3.29 9.54 -7.26
CA ARG A 76 -3.85 10.43 -6.23
C ARG A 76 -4.21 9.68 -4.97
N VAL A 77 -4.78 8.48 -5.10
CA VAL A 77 -5.16 7.65 -3.96
C VAL A 77 -4.15 6.52 -3.81
N ARG A 78 -3.52 6.46 -2.64
CA ARG A 78 -2.50 5.50 -2.28
C ARG A 78 -2.92 4.87 -0.97
N ALA A 79 -2.78 3.55 -0.83
CA ALA A 79 -3.08 2.90 0.44
C ALA A 79 -2.02 1.86 0.81
N ARG A 80 -1.46 1.98 2.01
CA ARG A 80 -0.66 0.91 2.62
C ARG A 80 -1.58 -0.03 3.38
N VAL A 81 -1.42 -1.33 3.11
CA VAL A 81 -2.27 -2.39 3.66
C VAL A 81 -1.42 -3.22 4.62
N ASN A 82 -1.90 -3.34 5.87
CA ASN A 82 -1.29 -4.14 6.94
C ASN A 82 0.18 -3.79 7.26
N GLU A 83 0.53 -2.50 7.27
CA GLU A 83 1.81 -2.02 7.77
C GLU A 83 1.79 -1.93 9.31
N GLU A 84 1.31 -0.80 9.84
CA GLU A 84 1.11 -0.54 11.27
C GLU A 84 -0.36 -0.69 11.65
N ASP A 85 -1.24 -0.17 10.80
CA ASP A 85 -2.68 -0.37 10.84
C ASP A 85 -3.15 -1.25 9.68
N HIS A 86 -4.41 -1.68 9.73
CA HIS A 86 -5.02 -2.44 8.64
C HIS A 86 -4.99 -1.67 7.31
N LEU A 87 -5.25 -0.36 7.36
CA LEU A 87 -5.28 0.52 6.19
C LEU A 87 -4.79 1.90 6.57
N GLN A 88 -3.83 2.40 5.82
CA GLN A 88 -3.44 3.80 5.83
C GLN A 88 -3.63 4.36 4.42
N ILE A 89 -4.54 5.32 4.27
CA ILE A 89 -4.91 5.90 2.98
C ILE A 89 -4.35 7.32 2.91
N GLU A 90 -3.64 7.60 1.83
CA GLU A 90 -3.14 8.91 1.48
C GLU A 90 -3.82 9.37 0.19
N VAL A 91 -4.40 10.57 0.23
CA VAL A 91 -4.94 11.25 -0.96
C VAL A 91 -4.09 12.48 -1.21
N VAL A 92 -3.47 12.53 -2.39
CA VAL A 92 -2.55 13.60 -2.79
C VAL A 92 -3.15 14.35 -3.97
N GLU A 93 -3.22 15.67 -3.83
CA GLU A 93 -3.59 16.60 -4.90
C GLU A 93 -2.40 17.53 -5.17
N GLU A 94 -2.11 17.82 -6.43
CA GLU A 94 -1.09 18.80 -6.77
C GLU A 94 -1.55 20.22 -6.39
N GLY A 95 -0.65 21.00 -5.82
CA GLY A 95 -0.93 22.37 -5.39
C GLY A 95 -1.49 22.46 -3.98
N GLN A 96 -2.45 23.37 -3.77
CA GLN A 96 -2.93 23.74 -2.43
C GLN A 96 -4.45 23.57 -2.26
N ASP A 97 -5.10 22.84 -3.18
CA ASP A 97 -6.54 22.59 -3.11
C ASP A 97 -6.87 21.47 -2.13
N LEU A 98 -6.80 21.80 -0.83
CA LEU A 98 -7.17 20.88 0.25
C LEU A 98 -8.64 20.44 0.18
N SER A 99 -9.52 21.29 -0.36
CA SER A 99 -10.93 20.92 -0.54
C SER A 99 -11.07 19.86 -1.61
N GLY A 100 -10.36 20.00 -2.74
CA GLY A 100 -10.30 19.00 -3.80
C GLY A 100 -9.68 17.68 -3.33
N ALA A 101 -8.65 17.73 -2.49
CA ALA A 101 -8.02 16.53 -1.92
C ALA A 101 -8.95 15.76 -0.97
N PHE A 102 -9.92 16.42 -0.34
CA PHE A 102 -10.83 15.81 0.66
C PHE A 102 -12.22 15.44 0.11
N ALA A 103 -12.62 16.04 -1.02
CA ALA A 103 -13.95 15.90 -1.61
C ALA A 103 -14.18 14.51 -2.22
#